data_AF-A0A937VIV3-F1
#
_entry.id   AF-A0A937VIV3-F1
#
_cell.length_a   1.000
_cell.length_b   1.000
_cell.length_c   1.000
_cell.angle_alpha   90.00
_cell.angle_beta   90.00
_cell.angle_gamma   90.00
#
_symmetry.space_group_name_H-M   'P 1'
#
loop_
_entity.id
_entity.type
_entity.pdbx_description
1 polymer ?
#
loop_
_entity_poly.entity_id
_entity_poly.type
_entity_poly.pdbx_seq_one_letter_code
_entity_poly.pdbx_strand_id
1 'polypeptide(L)' 'SAADAIGARAVLVHALDERARGFYEKYGFEPSPTDHLHMIVLMKDVRRSLE' A
#
# COMPACT_ATOMS: atom_id res chain seq x y z
N SER A 1 15.77 2.31 -6.97
CA SER A 1 14.93 2.68 -5.80
C SER A 1 15.34 1.85 -4.60
N ALA A 2 14.97 2.23 -3.36
CA ALA A 2 15.26 1.39 -2.18
C ALA A 2 14.74 -0.05 -2.37
N ALA A 3 13.56 -0.21 -2.97
CA ALA A 3 12.97 -1.50 -3.26
C ALA A 3 13.85 -2.41 -4.15
N ASP A 4 14.61 -1.84 -5.10
CA ASP A 4 15.51 -2.61 -5.97
C ASP A 4 16.79 -3.06 -5.24
N ALA A 5 17.25 -2.28 -4.26
CA ALA A 5 18.49 -2.56 -3.53
C ALA A 5 18.30 -3.60 -2.41
N ILE A 6 17.13 -3.61 -1.76
CA ILE A 6 16.86 -4.47 -0.61
C ILE A 6 15.76 -5.52 -0.86
N GLY A 7 15.13 -5.51 -2.05
CA GLY A 7 14.08 -6.47 -2.40
C GLY A 7 12.74 -6.22 -1.69
N ALA A 8 12.22 -5.00 -1.73
CA ALA A 8 10.90 -4.69 -1.14
C ALA A 8 9.75 -4.99 -2.10
N ARG A 9 8.73 -5.75 -1.64
CA ARG A 9 7.60 -6.20 -2.48
C ARG A 9 6.40 -5.25 -2.47
N ALA A 10 6.16 -4.58 -1.35
CA ALA A 10 4.97 -3.78 -1.12
C ALA A 10 5.24 -2.63 -0.12
N VAL A 11 4.37 -1.64 -0.14
CA VAL A 11 4.25 -0.64 0.93
C VAL A 11 3.11 -1.06 1.85
N LEU A 12 3.37 -1.14 3.15
CA LEU A 12 2.38 -1.41 4.20
C LEU A 12 2.12 -0.11 4.97
N VAL A 13 0.85 0.18 5.22
CA VAL A 13 0.41 1.33 6.03
C VAL A 13 -0.58 0.86 7.09
N HIS A 14 -0.42 1.33 8.32
CA HIS A 14 -1.45 1.18 9.34
C HIS A 14 -2.34 2.43 9.30
N ALA A 15 -3.54 2.31 8.74
CA ALA A 15 -4.51 3.38 8.70
C ALA A 15 -4.99 3.71 10.13
N LEU A 16 -5.13 4.99 10.43
CA LEU A 16 -5.57 5.44 11.74
C LEU A 16 -7.02 5.05 12.05
N ASP A 17 -7.88 5.13 11.03
CA ASP A 17 -9.32 4.88 11.13
C ASP A 17 -9.91 4.55 9.74
N GLU A 18 -11.22 4.29 9.71
CA GLU A 18 -11.99 4.00 8.50
C GLU A 18 -11.93 5.11 7.45
N ARG A 19 -11.82 6.37 7.87
CA ARG A 19 -11.70 7.50 6.93
C ARG A 19 -10.34 7.46 6.25
N ALA A 20 -9.27 7.19 7.01
CA ALA A 20 -7.93 6.99 6.47
C ALA A 20 -7.86 5.76 5.55
N ARG A 21 -8.50 4.64 5.92
CA ARG A 21 -8.63 3.46 5.04
C ARG A 21 -9.23 3.84 3.68
N GLY A 22 -10.37 4.52 3.69
CA GLY A 22 -11.04 4.95 2.46
C GLY A 22 -10.23 5.96 1.63
N PHE A 23 -9.26 6.67 2.22
CA PHE A 23 -8.28 7.44 1.47
C PHE A 23 -7.30 6.53 0.72
N TYR A 24 -6.71 5.55 1.40
CA TYR A 24 -5.73 4.63 0.80
C TYR A 24 -6.34 3.73 -0.29
N GLU A 25 -7.58 3.27 -0.10
CA GLU A 25 -8.30 2.47 -1.12
C GLU A 25 -8.45 3.19 -2.46
N LYS A 26 -8.65 4.52 -2.45
CA LYS A 26 -8.73 5.33 -3.68
C LYS A 26 -7.43 5.35 -4.47
N TYR A 27 -6.30 5.09 -3.83
CA TYR A 27 -4.98 5.02 -4.45
C TYR A 27 -4.52 3.58 -4.72
N GLY A 28 -5.43 2.61 -4.69
CA GLY A 28 -5.15 1.22 -5.07
C GLY A 28 -4.49 0.40 -3.96
N PHE A 29 -4.53 0.86 -2.71
CA PHE A 29 -4.21 0.00 -1.58
C PHE A 29 -5.39 -0.93 -1.28
N GLU A 30 -5.07 -2.15 -0.87
CA GLU A 30 -6.04 -3.16 -0.48
C GLU A 30 -5.86 -3.52 1.01
N PRO A 31 -6.92 -3.89 1.73
CA PRO A 31 -6.82 -4.31 3.12
C PRO A 31 -6.10 -5.66 3.25
N SER A 32 -5.31 -5.82 4.31
CA SER A 32 -4.72 -7.10 4.68
C SER A 32 -5.81 -8.09 5.11
N PRO A 33 -5.68 -9.39 4.77
CA PRO A 33 -6.59 -10.42 5.28
C PRO A 33 -6.62 -10.54 6.81
N THR A 34 -5.58 -10.05 7.50
CA THR A 34 -5.44 -10.14 8.95
C THR A 34 -6.01 -8.95 9.69
N ASP A 35 -6.03 -7.77 9.05
CA ASP A 35 -6.52 -6.53 9.63
C ASP A 35 -6.91 -5.55 8.51
N HIS A 36 -8.15 -5.11 8.51
CA HIS A 36 -8.72 -4.20 7.53
C HIS A 36 -8.14 -2.77 7.57
N LEU A 37 -7.51 -2.36 8.69
CA LEU A 37 -6.80 -1.08 8.77
C LEU A 37 -5.34 -1.19 8.36
N HIS A 38 -4.84 -2.40 8.08
CA HIS A 38 -3.52 -2.59 7.49
C HIS A 38 -3.64 -2.61 5.97
N MET A 39 -3.16 -1.56 5.33
CA MET A 39 -3.32 -1.31 3.90
C MET A 39 -2.04 -1.66 3.15
N ILE A 40 -2.16 -2.37 2.04
CA ILE A 40 -1.03 -2.85 1.24
C ILE A 40 -1.18 -2.39 -0.21
N VAL A 41 -0.10 -1.89 -0.81
CA VAL A 41 0.01 -1.73 -2.27
C VAL A 41 1.31 -2.35 -2.77
N LEU A 42 1.28 -3.00 -3.93
CA LEU A 42 2.47 -3.63 -4.49
C LEU A 42 3.38 -2.59 -5.14
N MET A 43 4.69 -2.74 -4.96
CA MET A 43 5.67 -1.82 -5.57
C MET A 43 5.58 -1.74 -7.11
N LYS A 44 5.10 -2.81 -7.77
CA LYS A 44 4.88 -2.83 -9.22
C LYS A 44 3.80 -1.82 -9.65
N ASP A 45 2.76 -1.66 -8.82
CA ASP A 45 1.61 -0.80 -9.10
C ASP A 45 1.95 0.66 -8.74
N VAL A 46 2.73 0.87 -7.67
CA VAL A 46 3.34 2.18 -7.36
C VAL A 46 4.27 2.65 -8.48
N ARG A 47 5.06 1.75 -9.08
CA ARG A 47 5.91 2.13 -10.23
C ARG A 47 5.07 2.55 -11.43
N ARG A 48 4.01 1.80 -11.74
CA ARG A 48 3.09 2.13 -12.83
C ARG A 48 2.41 3.49 -12.65
N SER A 49 2.17 3.94 -11.42
CA SER A 49 1.56 5.25 -11.18
C SER A 49 2.51 6.44 -11.35
N LEU A 50 3.82 6.21 -11.53
CA LEU A 50 4.85 7.24 -11.70
C LEU A 50 5.30 7.40 -13.16
N GLU A 51 4.81 6.54 -14.06
CA GLU A 51 5.02 6.60 -15.51
C GLU A 51 3.96 7.45 -16.18
#